data_AF-A0A936F2V7-F1
#
_entry.id   AF-A0A936F2V7-F1
#
_cell.length_a   1.000
_cell.length_b   1.000
_cell.length_c   1.000
_cell.angle_alpha   90.00
_cell.angle_beta   90.00
_cell.angle_gamma   90.00
#
_symmetry.space_group_name_H-M   'P 1'
#
loop_
_entity.id
_entity.type
_entity.pdbx_description
1 polymer ?
#
loop_
_entity_poly.entity_id
_entity_poly.type
_entity_poly.pdbx_seq_one_letter_code
_entity_poly.pdbx_strand_id
1 'polypeptide(L)'
;MTRLLAALPISALVLLLACGGGGGGGGSTPSTTDAMALDKDTNATPPADPGYFKVPSNTLGAILSGGNVTFTYWNPNAGTVSLCLYANWNDALSSPAATVAMTRGSGGVWSTGSIPLPAQTFYVYKVGSEYVLDPYAKSMAQWVRANGAIITGDSIGKGAILDSAAIAPDSAWAYAARGAPLRWLQA
;
A
#
# COMPACT_ATOMS: atom_id res chain seq x y z
N MET A 1 60.70 35.70 -3.86
CA MET A 1 60.01 35.51 -5.15
C MET A 1 58.51 35.58 -4.90
N THR A 2 57.92 36.63 -5.45
CA THR A 2 56.54 36.84 -5.91
C THR A 2 55.34 36.33 -5.09
N ARG A 3 54.56 37.31 -4.61
CA ARG A 3 53.19 37.22 -4.08
C ARG A 3 52.18 36.84 -5.15
N LEU A 4 51.09 36.16 -4.79
CA LEU A 4 49.77 36.44 -5.34
C LEU A 4 48.71 36.42 -4.23
N LEU A 5 47.89 37.46 -4.24
CA LEU A 5 46.73 37.74 -3.39
C LEU A 5 45.44 37.21 -4.02
N ALA A 6 44.37 37.27 -3.20
CA ALA A 6 42.96 37.48 -3.54
C ALA A 6 42.10 36.21 -3.75
N ALA A 7 40.83 36.13 -3.32
CA ALA A 7 39.97 37.02 -2.54
C ALA A 7 38.68 36.27 -2.14
N LEU A 8 38.15 36.67 -0.97
CA LEU A 8 36.76 36.85 -0.49
C LEU A 8 35.70 35.71 -0.52
N PRO A 9 34.86 35.62 0.55
CA PRO A 9 33.69 34.74 0.63
C PRO A 9 32.43 35.39 0.02
N ILE A 10 31.59 34.58 -0.63
CA ILE A 10 30.29 35.01 -1.18
C ILE A 10 29.25 35.01 -0.06
N SER A 11 28.78 36.20 0.30
CA SER A 11 27.59 36.44 1.10
C SER A 11 26.34 35.92 0.39
N ALA A 12 25.60 35.02 1.03
CA ALA A 12 24.24 34.69 0.62
C ALA A 12 23.26 35.72 1.18
N LEU A 13 22.65 36.46 0.25
CA LEU A 13 21.63 37.48 0.44
C LEU A 13 20.36 36.86 1.04
N VAL A 14 19.99 37.32 2.23
CA VAL A 14 18.66 37.09 2.84
C VAL A 14 17.67 38.02 2.15
N LEU A 15 16.69 37.44 1.45
CA LEU A 15 15.53 38.18 0.96
C LEU A 15 14.34 37.85 1.87
N LEU A 16 14.07 38.73 2.83
CA LEU A 16 12.77 38.84 3.49
C LEU A 16 11.81 39.52 2.49
N LEU A 17 10.77 38.82 2.06
CA LEU A 17 9.58 39.48 1.51
C LEU A 17 8.38 39.23 2.43
N ALA A 18 8.06 40.31 3.13
CA ALA A 18 6.75 40.85 3.48
C ALA A 18 5.54 39.90 3.60
N CYS A 19 4.95 39.99 4.78
CA CYS A 19 3.55 39.79 5.07
C CYS A 19 2.62 40.50 4.07
N GLY A 20 1.63 39.76 3.58
CA GLY A 20 0.47 40.30 2.88
C GLY A 20 -0.71 39.39 3.17
N GLY A 21 -1.55 39.79 4.13
CA GLY A 21 -2.83 39.14 4.39
C GLY A 21 -3.81 39.40 3.26
N GLY A 22 -4.70 38.44 3.02
CA GLY A 22 -5.82 38.57 2.09
C GLY A 22 -6.66 37.30 2.11
N GLY A 23 -7.74 37.31 2.89
CA GLY A 23 -8.72 36.24 2.92
C GLY A 23 -9.40 36.05 1.56
N GLY A 24 -9.74 34.80 1.26
CA GLY A 24 -10.49 34.42 0.09
C GLY A 24 -10.77 32.93 0.12
N GLY A 25 -11.83 32.54 0.82
CA GLY A 25 -12.39 31.20 0.71
C GLY A 25 -12.93 31.01 -0.71
N GLY A 26 -12.20 30.26 -1.52
CA GLY A 26 -12.60 29.85 -2.85
C GLY A 26 -12.13 28.43 -3.06
N GLY A 27 -13.07 27.48 -3.10
CA GLY A 27 -12.78 26.12 -3.52
C GLY A 27 -12.32 26.14 -4.96
N SER A 28 -11.02 26.21 -5.19
CA SER A 28 -10.43 26.00 -6.50
C SER A 28 -10.39 24.50 -6.74
N THR A 29 -11.45 23.97 -7.35
CA THR A 29 -11.29 22.83 -8.25
C THR A 29 -10.21 23.24 -9.27
N PRO A 30 -9.09 22.52 -9.39
CA PRO A 30 -8.06 22.88 -10.36
C PRO A 30 -8.66 22.85 -11.76
N SER A 31 -8.18 23.75 -12.64
CA SER A 31 -8.64 23.75 -14.03
C SER A 31 -8.33 22.40 -14.64
N THR A 32 -9.26 21.89 -15.45
CA THR A 32 -9.16 20.59 -16.09
C THR A 32 -7.90 20.46 -16.96
N THR A 33 -7.27 21.57 -17.34
CA THR A 33 -5.99 21.62 -18.05
C THR A 33 -4.76 21.28 -17.19
N ASP A 34 -4.75 21.59 -15.89
CA ASP A 34 -3.62 21.24 -14.99
C ASP A 34 -3.71 19.81 -14.47
N ALA A 35 -4.93 19.26 -14.37
CA ALA A 35 -5.14 17.84 -14.05
C ALA A 35 -4.72 16.90 -15.19
N MET A 36 -4.72 17.39 -16.44
CA MET A 36 -4.27 16.67 -17.64
C MET A 36 -2.74 16.62 -17.78
N ALA A 37 -2.00 17.45 -17.03
CA ALA A 37 -0.53 17.53 -17.09
C ALA A 37 0.18 16.50 -16.19
N LEU A 38 -0.58 15.71 -15.43
CA LEU A 38 -0.05 14.68 -14.52
C LEU A 38 -0.11 13.26 -15.11
N ASP A 39 -0.40 13.14 -16.40
CA ASP A 39 -0.18 11.90 -17.14
C ASP A 39 1.27 11.87 -17.66
N LYS A 40 2.15 11.20 -16.91
CA LYS A 40 3.55 10.96 -17.31
C LYS A 40 3.73 9.64 -18.08
N ASP A 41 2.65 9.03 -18.54
CA ASP A 41 2.68 7.71 -19.18
C ASP A 41 2.59 7.82 -20.72
N THR A 42 3.73 7.73 -21.41
CA THR A 42 3.77 7.56 -22.88
C THR A 42 3.22 6.21 -23.38
N ASN A 43 2.76 5.33 -22.47
CA ASN A 43 2.21 4.01 -22.74
C ASN A 43 0.74 3.87 -22.29
N ALA A 44 0.11 4.94 -21.80
CA ALA A 44 -1.31 4.96 -21.48
C ALA A 44 -2.14 5.03 -22.76
N THR A 45 -2.65 3.87 -23.19
CA THR A 45 -3.75 3.80 -24.15
C THR A 45 -5.06 3.61 -23.38
N PRO A 46 -5.46 4.59 -22.57
CA PRO A 46 -6.78 5.18 -22.81
C PRO A 46 -6.79 6.71 -22.64
N PRO A 47 -7.79 7.42 -23.20
CA PRO A 47 -7.92 8.87 -23.05
C PRO A 47 -8.01 9.26 -21.57
N ALA A 48 -7.50 10.46 -21.24
CA ALA A 48 -7.63 11.06 -19.92
C ALA A 48 -9.11 11.17 -19.50
N ASP A 49 -9.57 10.19 -18.73
CA ASP A 49 -10.90 10.13 -18.14
C ASP A 49 -10.85 10.81 -16.76
N PRO A 50 -11.62 11.90 -16.50
CA PRO A 50 -11.73 12.52 -15.17
C PRO A 50 -12.19 11.55 -14.07
N GLY A 51 -12.77 10.40 -14.43
CA GLY A 51 -13.09 9.29 -13.53
C GLY A 51 -11.91 8.39 -13.16
N TYR A 52 -10.76 8.50 -13.84
CA TYR A 52 -9.62 7.60 -13.69
C TYR A 52 -8.98 7.66 -12.28
N PHE A 53 -9.02 8.84 -11.66
CA PHE A 53 -8.49 9.08 -10.32
C PHE A 53 -9.55 9.02 -9.22
N LYS A 54 -10.80 8.68 -9.55
CA LYS A 54 -11.80 8.41 -8.52
C LYS A 54 -11.56 7.02 -7.95
N VAL A 55 -11.67 6.91 -6.63
CA VAL A 55 -11.67 5.60 -5.95
C VAL A 55 -12.77 4.75 -6.59
N PRO A 56 -12.46 3.54 -7.09
CA PRO A 56 -13.44 2.67 -7.72
C PRO A 56 -14.55 2.28 -6.75
N SER A 57 -15.78 2.10 -7.25
CA SER A 57 -16.88 1.50 -6.49
C SER A 57 -16.76 -0.01 -6.32
N ASN A 58 -15.78 -0.62 -6.99
CA ASN A 58 -15.55 -2.06 -7.02
C ASN A 58 -14.87 -2.49 -5.71
N THR A 59 -15.03 -3.77 -5.33
CA THR A 59 -14.34 -4.32 -4.17
C THR A 59 -12.82 -4.32 -4.38
N LEU A 60 -12.09 -3.82 -3.38
CA LEU A 60 -10.63 -3.79 -3.31
C LEU A 60 -10.09 -4.75 -2.26
N GLY A 61 -8.81 -5.10 -2.37
CA GLY A 61 -8.07 -6.00 -1.48
C GLY A 61 -8.09 -7.47 -1.89
N ALA A 62 -7.89 -8.36 -0.92
CA ALA A 62 -7.95 -9.81 -1.12
C ALA A 62 -9.39 -10.36 -1.05
N ILE A 63 -9.94 -10.78 -2.19
CA ILE A 63 -11.31 -11.24 -2.36
C ILE A 63 -11.31 -12.75 -2.55
N LEU A 64 -11.82 -13.50 -1.57
CA LEU A 64 -11.94 -14.96 -1.66
C LEU A 64 -13.25 -15.36 -2.32
N SER A 65 -13.18 -16.39 -3.18
CA SER A 65 -14.35 -17.01 -3.81
C SER A 65 -14.03 -18.46 -4.16
N GLY A 66 -14.76 -19.42 -3.58
CA GLY A 66 -14.71 -20.83 -3.97
C GLY A 66 -13.30 -21.42 -4.09
N GLY A 67 -12.50 -21.38 -3.02
CA GLY A 67 -11.13 -21.90 -3.00
C GLY A 67 -10.11 -21.09 -3.81
N ASN A 68 -10.51 -19.95 -4.37
CA ASN A 68 -9.67 -19.01 -5.10
C ASN A 68 -9.63 -17.66 -4.38
N VAL A 69 -8.67 -16.83 -4.79
CA VAL A 69 -8.52 -15.45 -4.35
C VAL A 69 -8.23 -14.55 -5.55
N THR A 70 -8.82 -13.36 -5.56
CA THR A 70 -8.47 -12.27 -6.47
C THR A 70 -7.93 -11.12 -5.64
N PHE A 71 -6.74 -10.62 -5.97
CA PHE A 71 -6.18 -9.43 -5.36
C PHE A 71 -6.45 -8.24 -6.26
N THR A 72 -7.10 -7.20 -5.72
CA THR A 72 -7.36 -5.95 -6.43
C THR A 72 -6.74 -4.77 -5.67
N TYR A 73 -5.96 -3.95 -6.37
CA TYR A 73 -5.27 -2.81 -5.78
C TYR A 73 -5.43 -1.57 -6.65
N TRP A 74 -5.91 -0.48 -6.07
CA TRP A 74 -6.11 0.76 -6.82
C TRP A 74 -4.87 1.66 -6.71
N ASN A 75 -4.19 1.86 -7.83
CA ASN A 75 -3.12 2.84 -7.95
C ASN A 75 -2.98 3.29 -9.41
N PRO A 76 -3.67 4.39 -9.80
CA PRO A 76 -3.65 4.89 -11.18
C PRO A 76 -2.29 5.43 -11.62
N ASN A 77 -1.40 5.77 -10.70
CA ASN A 77 -0.08 6.34 -11.00
C ASN A 77 1.04 5.30 -11.02
N ALA A 78 0.79 4.07 -10.58
CA ALA A 78 1.81 3.02 -10.54
C ALA A 78 2.23 2.61 -11.95
N GLY A 79 3.52 2.60 -12.27
CA GLY A 79 4.01 2.05 -13.55
C GLY A 79 3.94 0.52 -13.60
N THR A 80 4.21 -0.14 -12.48
CA THR A 80 4.13 -1.59 -12.31
C THR A 80 3.62 -1.94 -10.92
N VAL A 81 2.86 -3.02 -10.82
CA VAL A 81 2.45 -3.61 -9.54
C VAL A 81 2.67 -5.11 -9.57
N SER A 82 3.20 -5.67 -8.49
CA SER A 82 3.28 -7.10 -8.26
C SER A 82 2.79 -7.45 -6.85
N LEU A 83 2.19 -8.61 -6.72
CA LEU A 83 1.84 -9.20 -5.43
C LEU A 83 3.03 -10.04 -4.93
N CYS A 84 3.53 -9.76 -3.74
CA CYS A 84 4.57 -10.54 -3.08
C CYS A 84 3.95 -11.37 -1.96
N LEU A 85 4.15 -12.70 -2.00
CA LEU A 85 3.54 -13.68 -1.11
C LEU A 85 4.55 -14.23 -0.10
N TYR A 86 4.14 -14.41 1.16
CA TYR A 86 4.98 -14.90 2.27
C TYR A 86 4.29 -16.03 3.02
N ALA A 87 5.07 -17.03 3.44
CA ALA A 87 4.55 -18.20 4.14
C ALA A 87 4.41 -17.97 5.66
N ASN A 88 5.28 -17.16 6.25
CA ASN A 88 5.44 -17.08 7.69
C ASN A 88 4.77 -15.83 8.28
N TRP A 89 4.00 -16.02 9.34
CA TRP A 89 3.27 -14.96 10.04
C TRP A 89 4.14 -14.13 11.00
N ASN A 90 5.29 -14.66 11.40
CA ASN A 90 6.19 -14.11 12.42
C ASN A 90 7.58 -13.75 11.87
N ASP A 91 7.74 -13.75 10.55
CA ASP A 91 9.00 -13.44 9.89
C ASP A 91 8.85 -12.19 9.01
N ALA A 92 9.09 -11.05 9.63
CA ALA A 92 9.01 -9.74 8.99
C ALA A 92 10.06 -9.53 7.89
N LEU A 93 11.27 -10.10 8.03
CA LEU A 93 12.42 -9.77 7.18
C LEU A 93 12.67 -10.79 6.06
N SER A 94 11.93 -11.89 6.03
CA SER A 94 11.95 -12.85 4.93
C SER A 94 11.72 -12.18 3.57
N SER A 95 12.40 -12.70 2.55
CA SER A 95 12.07 -12.42 1.15
C SER A 95 10.74 -13.08 0.76
N PRO A 96 10.02 -12.56 -0.25
CA PRO A 96 8.81 -13.21 -0.76
C PRO A 96 9.10 -14.64 -1.21
N ALA A 97 8.24 -15.59 -0.83
CA ALA A 97 8.28 -16.96 -1.31
C ALA A 97 7.78 -17.06 -2.76
N ALA A 98 6.91 -16.14 -3.19
CA ALA A 98 6.48 -16.01 -4.57
C ALA A 98 6.18 -14.55 -4.91
N THR A 99 6.25 -14.20 -6.19
CA THR A 99 5.84 -12.89 -6.71
C THR A 99 4.99 -13.10 -7.95
N VAL A 100 3.84 -12.42 -8.00
CA VAL A 100 2.88 -12.50 -9.10
C VAL A 100 2.74 -11.10 -9.72
N ALA A 101 3.05 -10.97 -11.00
CA ALA A 101 2.81 -9.72 -11.72
C ALA A 101 1.31 -9.45 -11.80
N MET A 102 0.90 -8.20 -11.56
CA MET A 102 -0.50 -7.79 -11.67
C MET A 102 -0.73 -7.07 -13.00
N THR A 103 -1.94 -7.19 -13.53
CA THR A 103 -2.35 -6.53 -14.76
C THR A 103 -3.16 -5.30 -14.42
N ARG A 104 -2.82 -4.16 -15.05
CA ARG A 104 -3.61 -2.93 -14.96
C ARG A 104 -4.89 -3.08 -15.79
N GLY A 105 -6.03 -2.85 -15.15
CA GLY A 105 -7.35 -2.77 -15.77
C GLY A 105 -7.85 -1.33 -15.86
N SER A 106 -9.17 -1.17 -15.95
CA SER A 106 -9.83 0.13 -15.99
C SER A 106 -9.73 0.90 -14.66
N GLY A 107 -9.76 2.24 -14.74
CA GLY A 107 -9.77 3.12 -13.56
C GLY A 107 -8.54 3.00 -12.65
N GLY A 108 -7.40 2.56 -13.18
CA GLY A 108 -6.16 2.42 -12.40
C GLY A 108 -6.15 1.24 -11.43
N VAL A 109 -7.06 0.28 -11.58
CA VAL A 109 -7.10 -0.94 -10.74
C VAL A 109 -6.15 -1.98 -11.30
N TRP A 110 -5.30 -2.51 -10.44
CA TRP A 110 -4.41 -3.64 -10.70
C TRP A 110 -5.06 -4.92 -10.17
N SER A 111 -4.96 -6.02 -10.92
CA SER A 111 -5.50 -7.31 -10.52
C SER A 111 -4.58 -8.47 -10.86
N THR A 112 -4.58 -9.51 -10.02
CA THR A 112 -3.98 -10.82 -10.34
C THR A 112 -4.88 -11.68 -11.24
N GLY A 113 -6.14 -11.30 -11.43
CA GLY A 113 -7.19 -12.25 -11.79
C GLY A 113 -7.46 -13.24 -10.65
N SER A 114 -8.37 -14.19 -10.92
CA SER A 114 -8.67 -15.27 -9.98
C SER A 114 -7.56 -16.31 -10.01
N ILE A 115 -6.88 -16.50 -8.88
CA ILE A 115 -5.84 -17.51 -8.70
C ILE A 115 -6.28 -18.51 -7.62
N PRO A 116 -5.82 -19.78 -7.67
CA PRO A 116 -6.02 -20.71 -6.57
C PRO A 116 -5.51 -20.13 -5.25
N LEU A 117 -6.19 -20.41 -4.14
CA LEU A 117 -5.77 -19.93 -2.83
C LEU A 117 -4.32 -20.37 -2.57
N PRO A 118 -3.38 -19.42 -2.42
CA PRO A 118 -1.98 -19.76 -2.25
C PRO A 118 -1.73 -20.40 -0.88
N ALA A 119 -0.72 -21.27 -0.81
CA ALA A 119 -0.24 -21.80 0.47
C ALA A 119 0.37 -20.70 1.36
N GLN A 120 0.84 -19.61 0.75
CA GLN A 120 1.29 -18.41 1.44
C GLN A 120 0.10 -17.54 1.84
N THR A 121 -0.10 -17.36 3.15
CA THR A 121 -1.25 -16.63 3.69
C THR A 121 -1.00 -15.14 3.89
N PHE A 122 0.23 -14.65 3.68
CA PHE A 122 0.58 -13.24 3.87
C PHE A 122 1.07 -12.59 2.59
N TYR A 123 0.86 -11.28 2.47
CA TYR A 123 1.20 -10.56 1.26
C TYR A 123 1.49 -9.07 1.47
N VAL A 124 2.19 -8.49 0.50
CA VAL A 124 2.29 -7.03 0.27
C VAL A 124 2.25 -6.77 -1.23
N TYR A 125 1.92 -5.54 -1.61
CA TYR A 125 2.13 -5.08 -2.98
C TYR A 125 3.54 -4.51 -3.14
N LYS A 126 4.17 -4.80 -4.27
CA LYS A 126 5.38 -4.12 -4.72
C LYS A 126 5.01 -3.18 -5.87
N VAL A 127 5.20 -1.88 -5.66
CA VAL A 127 4.89 -0.81 -6.63
C VAL A 127 6.21 -0.20 -7.07
N GLY A 128 6.67 -0.53 -8.28
CA GLY A 128 8.03 -0.22 -8.70
C GLY A 128 9.07 -0.87 -7.77
N SER A 129 9.83 -0.06 -7.02
CA SER A 129 10.82 -0.52 -6.03
C SER A 129 10.27 -0.64 -4.61
N GLU A 130 9.12 -0.03 -4.33
CA GLU A 130 8.61 0.12 -2.96
C GLU A 130 7.64 -0.98 -2.58
N TYR A 131 7.64 -1.35 -1.31
CA TYR A 131 6.61 -2.22 -0.73
C TYR A 131 5.51 -1.38 -0.09
N VAL A 132 4.26 -1.81 -0.28
CA VAL A 132 3.06 -1.13 0.19
C VAL A 132 2.13 -2.15 0.83
N LEU A 133 1.68 -1.85 2.05
CA LEU A 133 0.65 -2.62 2.72
C LEU A 133 -0.69 -2.37 2.03
N ASP A 134 -1.48 -3.42 1.83
CA ASP A 134 -2.84 -3.29 1.32
C ASP A 134 -3.72 -2.51 2.32
N PRO A 135 -4.25 -1.34 1.96
CA PRO A 135 -5.17 -0.58 2.82
C PRO A 135 -6.47 -1.32 3.13
N TYR A 136 -6.81 -2.32 2.32
CA TYR A 136 -8.03 -3.13 2.43
C TYR A 136 -7.76 -4.52 3.04
N ALA A 137 -6.56 -4.76 3.58
CA ALA A 137 -6.24 -6.00 4.27
C ALA A 137 -7.18 -6.22 5.46
N LYS A 138 -7.82 -7.39 5.51
CA LYS A 138 -8.78 -7.75 6.58
C LYS A 138 -8.10 -8.17 7.89
N SER A 139 -6.82 -8.53 7.81
CA SER A 139 -5.96 -8.91 8.93
C SER A 139 -4.49 -8.78 8.50
N MET A 140 -3.55 -9.04 9.39
CA MET A 140 -2.13 -8.87 9.15
C MET A 140 -1.28 -9.93 9.86
N ALA A 141 -0.05 -10.13 9.36
CA ALA A 141 1.01 -10.85 10.05
C ALA A 141 1.39 -10.15 11.36
N GLN A 142 2.08 -10.85 12.26
CA GLN A 142 2.65 -10.22 13.44
C GLN A 142 3.63 -9.12 13.02
N TRP A 143 3.42 -7.92 13.55
CA TRP A 143 4.23 -6.76 13.21
C TRP A 143 4.87 -6.12 14.45
N VAL A 144 5.51 -6.95 15.27
CA VAL A 144 6.36 -6.56 16.40
C VAL A 144 7.42 -7.65 16.62
N ARG A 145 8.58 -7.29 17.18
CA ARG A 145 9.47 -8.31 17.78
C ARG A 145 8.90 -8.81 19.11
N ALA A 146 9.44 -9.92 19.61
CA ALA A 146 9.32 -10.25 21.03
C ALA A 146 9.71 -9.01 21.86
N ASN A 147 8.87 -8.64 22.83
CA ASN A 147 9.00 -7.47 23.70
C ASN A 147 8.63 -6.11 23.09
N GLY A 148 7.90 -6.07 21.96
CA GLY A 148 7.28 -4.84 21.44
C GLY A 148 8.23 -3.86 20.75
N ALA A 149 9.45 -4.29 20.44
CA ALA A 149 10.40 -3.46 19.70
C ALA A 149 10.03 -3.34 18.22
N ILE A 150 10.34 -2.17 17.64
CA ILE A 150 10.20 -1.87 16.21
C ILE A 150 11.08 -2.84 15.39
N ILE A 151 10.56 -3.27 14.24
CA ILE A 151 11.29 -4.13 13.31
C ILE A 151 12.08 -3.24 12.34
N THR A 152 13.38 -3.06 12.60
CA THR A 152 14.27 -2.40 11.62
C THR A 152 14.24 -3.15 10.30
N GLY A 153 13.86 -2.46 9.22
CA GLY A 153 13.73 -3.02 7.87
C GLY A 153 12.31 -3.44 7.47
N ASP A 154 11.33 -3.40 8.40
CA ASP A 154 9.92 -3.63 8.09
C ASP A 154 9.04 -2.56 8.77
N SER A 155 8.71 -1.51 8.00
CA SER A 155 7.93 -0.37 8.46
C SER A 155 6.43 -0.46 8.14
N ILE A 156 5.97 -1.54 7.50
CA ILE A 156 4.61 -1.63 6.97
C ILE A 156 3.87 -2.92 7.35
N GLY A 157 4.58 -3.98 7.75
CA GLY A 157 3.98 -5.28 8.00
C GLY A 157 3.49 -5.96 6.72
N LYS A 158 2.69 -7.02 6.89
CA LYS A 158 2.18 -7.85 5.79
C LYS A 158 0.69 -8.10 5.99
N GLY A 159 -0.11 -7.90 4.96
CA GLY A 159 -1.54 -8.24 4.98
C GLY A 159 -1.73 -9.75 5.04
N ALA A 160 -2.85 -10.20 5.60
CA ALA A 160 -3.22 -11.62 5.65
C ALA A 160 -4.42 -11.90 4.75
N ILE A 161 -4.38 -13.05 4.05
CA ILE A 161 -5.51 -13.58 3.29
C ILE A 161 -6.47 -14.20 4.30
N LEU A 162 -7.63 -13.58 4.45
CA LEU A 162 -8.62 -13.99 5.44
C LEU A 162 -10.04 -14.00 4.85
N ASP A 163 -10.74 -15.10 5.05
CA ASP A 163 -12.19 -15.16 4.91
C ASP A 163 -12.86 -14.83 6.25
N SER A 164 -13.28 -13.59 6.41
CA SER A 164 -13.98 -13.13 7.61
C SER A 164 -15.36 -13.77 7.78
N ALA A 165 -16.01 -14.24 6.70
CA ALA A 165 -17.31 -14.89 6.78
C ALA A 165 -17.20 -16.35 7.26
N ALA A 166 -16.04 -16.99 7.01
CA ALA A 166 -15.74 -18.33 7.48
C ALA A 166 -15.23 -18.37 8.93
N ILE A 167 -14.86 -17.22 9.51
CA ILE A 167 -14.64 -17.13 10.96
C ILE A 167 -16.01 -17.17 11.62
N ALA A 168 -16.53 -18.39 11.76
CA ALA A 168 -17.52 -18.66 12.77
C ALA A 168 -16.83 -18.28 14.08
N PRO A 169 -17.45 -17.38 14.83
CA PRO A 169 -16.90 -17.08 16.11
C PRO A 169 -17.04 -18.47 16.85
N ASP A 170 -15.94 -19.01 17.42
CA ASP A 170 -15.97 -20.21 18.29
C ASP A 170 -16.77 -19.93 19.57
N SER A 171 -17.70 -20.77 20.01
CA SER A 171 -18.58 -20.49 21.17
C SER A 171 -17.89 -20.08 22.52
N ALA A 172 -16.57 -19.91 22.56
CA ALA A 172 -15.74 -19.32 23.60
C ALA A 172 -15.71 -17.78 23.71
N TRP A 173 -16.06 -16.95 22.71
CA TRP A 173 -16.24 -15.48 22.93
C TRP A 173 -17.68 -15.09 23.31
N ALA A 174 -18.62 -16.05 23.34
CA ALA A 174 -19.80 -15.91 24.18
C ALA A 174 -19.33 -16.01 25.64
N TYR A 175 -18.88 -14.88 26.23
CA TYR A 175 -18.46 -14.71 27.63
C TYR A 175 -18.42 -16.03 28.39
N ALA A 176 -17.30 -16.76 28.27
CA ALA A 176 -17.11 -17.97 29.05
C ALA A 176 -17.29 -17.59 30.51
N ALA A 177 -18.43 -17.98 31.09
CA ALA A 177 -18.58 -18.06 32.52
C ALA A 177 -17.45 -18.99 33.00
N ARG A 178 -16.38 -18.38 33.52
CA ARG A 178 -15.27 -18.96 34.28
C ARG A 178 -14.81 -20.37 33.86
N GLY A 179 -13.69 -20.44 33.12
CA GLY A 179 -12.67 -21.47 33.42
C GLY A 179 -12.37 -22.57 32.40
N ALA A 180 -12.67 -22.43 31.11
CA ALA A 180 -12.24 -23.41 30.10
C ALA A 180 -10.96 -22.96 29.36
N PRO A 181 -9.95 -23.83 29.17
CA PRO A 181 -8.70 -23.49 28.47
C PRO A 181 -8.90 -23.39 26.95
N LEU A 182 -8.28 -22.36 26.36
CA LEU A 182 -8.27 -22.06 24.92
C LEU A 182 -7.62 -23.20 24.12
N ARG A 183 -8.35 -23.74 23.12
CA ARG A 183 -7.88 -24.82 22.26
C ARG A 183 -7.52 -24.26 20.88
N TRP A 184 -6.23 -24.08 20.62
CA TRP A 184 -5.73 -23.77 19.27
C TRP A 184 -5.96 -24.97 18.34
N LEU A 185 -6.42 -24.72 17.11
CA LEU A 185 -6.65 -25.74 16.09
C LEU A 185 -5.32 -26.49 15.82
N GLN A 186 -5.26 -27.78 16.14
CA GLN A 186 -4.19 -28.67 15.69
C GLN A 186 -4.61 -29.32 14.37
N ALA A 187 -3.69 -29.23 13.39
CA ALA A 187 -3.57 -29.96 12.11
C ALA A 187 -4.72 -29.83 11.09
#